data_AF-F4BRV3-F1
#
_entry.id   AF-F4BRV3-F1
#
_cell.length_a   1.000
_cell.length_b   1.000
_cell.length_c   1.000
_cell.angle_alpha   90.00
_cell.angle_beta   90.00
_cell.angle_gamma   90.00
#
_symmetry.space_group_name_H-M   'P 1'
#
loop_
_entity.id
_entity.type
_entity.pdbx_description
1 polymer ?
#
loop_
_entity_poly.entity_id
_entity_poly.type
_entity_poly.pdbx_seq_one_letter_code
_entity_poly.pdbx_strand_id
1 'polypeptide(L)'
;MGIAFLEDSLYFVLPDYPIQLPYTQLNGLTSETFIDLILNVQAFGISLPLITFILIWLSTLFLTFLYTLLYTLFANILSILTGRKLKFGDNWKIVLVASTLPTLFIALLNSVNLIPVFQLEIKTIVTLFIYYLAIRVLPKTKRMP
;
A
#
# COMPACT_ATOMS: atom_id res chain seq x y z
N MET A 1 14.23 17.06 -6.10
CA MET A 1 14.21 15.86 -6.95
C MET A 1 14.11 16.33 -8.39
N GLY A 2 15.23 16.35 -9.10
CA GLY A 2 15.27 16.77 -10.50
C GLY A 2 15.82 15.65 -11.36
N ILE A 3 15.32 15.51 -12.58
CA ILE A 3 15.88 14.61 -13.59
C ILE A 3 16.43 15.51 -14.69
N ALA A 4 17.72 15.39 -15.00
CA ALA A 4 18.35 16.08 -16.12
C ALA A 4 18.84 15.05 -17.14
N PHE A 5 18.54 15.32 -18.40
CA PHE A 5 18.89 14.47 -19.54
C PHE A 5 20.10 15.08 -20.24
N LEU A 6 21.24 14.37 -20.21
CA LEU A 6 22.43 14.75 -20.94
C LEU A 6 22.62 13.80 -22.13
N GLU A 7 23.45 14.20 -23.09
CA GLU A 7 23.70 13.44 -24.34
C GLU A 7 24.08 11.98 -24.10
N ASP A 8 24.89 11.72 -23.06
CA ASP A 8 25.47 10.39 -22.76
C ASP A 8 24.99 9.76 -21.44
N SER A 9 24.22 10.48 -20.61
CA SER A 9 23.82 9.97 -19.30
C SER A 9 22.54 10.59 -18.75
N LEU A 10 21.85 9.82 -17.91
CA LEU A 10 20.70 10.27 -17.13
C LEU A 10 21.17 10.69 -15.74
N TYR A 11 20.87 11.93 -15.36
CA TYR A 11 21.27 12.51 -14.07
C TYR A 11 20.07 12.63 -13.13
N PHE A 12 20.12 11.95 -11.99
CA PHE A 12 19.14 12.10 -10.91
C PHE A 12 19.72 13.00 -9.82
N VAL A 13 19.10 14.17 -9.63
CA VAL A 13 19.43 15.09 -8.53
C VAL A 13 18.63 14.68 -7.29
N LEU A 14 19.24 13.80 -6.49
CA LEU A 14 18.84 13.50 -5.12
C LEU A 14 19.60 14.44 -4.16
N PRO A 15 19.05 14.79 -2.97
CA PRO A 15 19.65 15.76 -2.05
C PRO A 15 21.09 15.44 -1.62
N ASP A 16 21.44 14.15 -1.46
CA ASP A 16 22.73 13.73 -0.88
C ASP A 16 23.59 12.86 -1.81
N TYR A 17 23.05 12.35 -2.93
CA TYR A 17 23.81 11.48 -3.83
C TYR A 17 23.30 11.59 -5.27
N PRO A 18 23.92 12.41 -6.13
CA PRO A 18 23.55 12.45 -7.53
C PRO A 18 23.90 11.12 -8.20
N ILE A 19 22.89 10.45 -8.76
CA ILE A 19 23.09 9.19 -9.49
C ILE A 19 23.18 9.52 -10.97
N GLN A 20 24.31 9.15 -11.58
CA GLN A 20 24.53 9.23 -13.02
C GLN A 20 24.44 7.82 -13.59
N LEU A 21 23.48 7.58 -14.48
CA LEU A 21 23.35 6.32 -15.19
C LEU A 21 23.77 6.52 -16.66
N PRO A 22 24.94 6.01 -17.07
CA PRO A 22 25.34 5.99 -18.46
C PRO A 22 24.37 5.13 -19.28
N TYR A 23 23.98 5.63 -20.45
CA TYR A 23 23.07 4.93 -21.37
C TYR A 23 23.57 3.55 -21.82
N THR A 24 24.88 3.35 -21.83
CA THR A 24 25.54 2.07 -22.13
C THR A 24 25.20 0.94 -21.15
N GLN A 25 24.82 1.27 -19.91
CA GLN A 25 24.42 0.29 -18.89
C GLN A 25 22.94 -0.08 -18.98
N LEU A 26 22.16 0.65 -19.76
CA LEU A 26 20.71 0.50 -19.89
C LEU A 26 20.32 -0.33 -21.13
N ASN A 27 21.15 -1.32 -21.50
CA ASN A 27 20.90 -2.25 -22.60
C ASN A 27 20.70 -1.58 -23.98
N GLY A 28 21.53 -0.58 -24.29
CA GLY A 28 21.54 0.07 -25.61
C GLY A 28 20.49 1.16 -25.81
N LEU A 29 19.86 1.65 -24.74
CA LEU A 29 18.97 2.82 -24.79
C LEU A 29 19.79 4.10 -25.06
N THR A 30 19.88 4.54 -26.31
CA THR A 30 20.40 5.86 -26.71
C THR A 30 19.40 6.99 -26.37
N SER A 31 19.89 8.22 -26.29
CA SER A 31 19.05 9.42 -26.14
C SER A 31 17.93 9.47 -27.18
N GLU A 32 18.20 9.09 -28.43
CA GLU A 32 17.21 9.01 -29.50
C GLU A 32 16.15 7.92 -29.25
N THR A 33 16.54 6.70 -28.86
CA THR A 33 15.57 5.61 -28.60
C THR A 33 14.70 5.89 -27.38
N PHE A 34 15.20 6.63 -26.39
CA PHE A 34 14.40 7.05 -25.23
C PHE A 34 13.51 8.25 -25.55
N ILE A 35 13.97 9.19 -26.38
CA ILE A 35 13.13 10.26 -26.94
C ILE A 35 12.00 9.63 -27.77
N ASP A 36 12.31 8.64 -28.62
CA ASP A 36 11.31 7.87 -29.36
C ASP A 36 10.36 7.14 -28.41
N LEU A 37 10.84 6.56 -27.30
CA LEU A 37 9.97 5.96 -26.29
C LEU A 37 9.01 7.00 -25.67
N ILE A 38 9.50 8.20 -25.33
CA ILE A 38 8.69 9.30 -24.78
C ILE A 38 7.70 9.85 -25.82
N LEU A 39 8.11 9.98 -27.07
CA LEU A 39 7.24 10.41 -28.16
C LEU A 39 6.19 9.34 -28.49
N ASN A 40 6.54 8.06 -28.40
CA ASN A 40 5.59 6.95 -28.48
C ASN A 40 4.65 6.93 -27.27
N VAL A 41 5.12 7.29 -26.06
CA VAL A 41 4.27 7.51 -24.86
C VAL A 41 3.21 8.59 -25.11
N GLN A 42 3.54 9.67 -25.84
CA GLN A 42 2.54 10.66 -26.28
C GLN A 42 1.54 10.05 -27.28
N ALA A 43 1.99 9.13 -28.14
CA ALA A 43 1.13 8.43 -29.10
C ALA A 43 0.14 7.44 -28.44
N PHE A 44 0.44 6.93 -27.24
CA PHE A 44 -0.48 6.06 -26.48
C PHE A 44 -1.70 6.79 -25.89
N GLY A 45 -1.72 8.13 -25.88
CA GLY A 45 -2.87 8.93 -25.46
C GLY A 45 -3.40 8.55 -24.07
N ILE A 46 -4.72 8.40 -23.93
CA ILE A 46 -5.42 8.06 -22.67
C ILE A 46 -5.14 6.62 -22.22
N SER A 47 -4.69 5.74 -23.13
CA SER A 47 -4.52 4.31 -22.87
C SER A 47 -3.42 4.04 -21.84
N LEU A 48 -2.30 4.79 -21.89
CA LEU A 48 -1.19 4.57 -20.97
C LEU A 48 -1.53 4.98 -19.52
N PRO A 49 -2.06 6.18 -19.23
CA PRO A 49 -2.54 6.53 -17.89
C PRO A 49 -3.57 5.55 -17.34
N LEU A 50 -4.47 5.03 -18.19
CA LEU A 50 -5.48 4.05 -17.80
C LEU A 50 -4.84 2.72 -17.38
N ILE A 51 -3.90 2.19 -18.17
CA ILE A 51 -3.17 0.96 -17.85
C ILE A 51 -2.36 1.14 -16.57
N THR A 52 -1.65 2.25 -16.42
CA THR A 52 -0.88 2.56 -15.20
C THR A 52 -1.81 2.67 -13.99
N PHE A 53 -2.95 3.33 -14.12
CA PHE A 53 -3.96 3.40 -13.06
C PHE A 53 -4.45 2.02 -12.65
N ILE A 54 -4.81 1.16 -13.61
CA ILE A 54 -5.27 -0.20 -13.35
C ILE A 54 -4.20 -1.02 -12.62
N LEU A 55 -2.94 -0.93 -13.05
CA LEU A 55 -1.83 -1.63 -12.41
C LEU A 55 -1.62 -1.16 -10.97
N ILE A 56 -1.56 0.16 -10.74
CA ILE A 56 -1.41 0.73 -9.39
C ILE A 56 -2.59 0.33 -8.50
N TRP A 57 -3.81 0.40 -9.04
CA TRP A 57 -5.02 0.04 -8.31
C TRP A 57 -5.01 -1.44 -7.92
N LEU A 58 -4.63 -2.34 -8.84
CA LEU A 58 -4.53 -3.77 -8.59
C LEU A 58 -3.44 -4.09 -7.56
N SER A 59 -2.26 -3.46 -7.68
CA SER A 59 -1.18 -3.60 -6.69
C SER A 59 -1.62 -3.12 -5.30
N THR A 60 -2.35 -2.00 -5.23
CA THR A 60 -2.87 -1.45 -3.98
C THR A 60 -3.91 -2.37 -3.35
N LEU A 61 -4.80 -2.95 -4.17
CA LEU A 61 -5.81 -3.92 -3.73
C LEU A 61 -5.13 -5.18 -3.16
N PHE A 62 -4.12 -5.70 -3.87
CA PHE A 62 -3.35 -6.85 -3.42
C PHE A 62 -2.63 -6.59 -2.08
N LEU A 63 -1.96 -5.44 -1.94
CA LEU A 63 -1.33 -5.05 -0.67
C LEU A 63 -2.36 -4.90 0.46
N THR A 64 -3.51 -4.28 0.17
CA THR A 64 -4.61 -4.13 1.14
C THR A 64 -5.12 -5.48 1.60
N PHE A 65 -5.26 -6.44 0.69
CA PHE A 65 -5.62 -7.82 1.02
C PHE A 65 -4.59 -8.48 1.93
N LEU A 66 -3.29 -8.37 1.62
CA LEU A 66 -2.22 -8.94 2.45
C LEU A 66 -2.19 -8.32 3.85
N TYR A 67 -2.32 -7.00 3.96
CA TYR A 67 -2.38 -6.33 5.26
C TYR A 67 -3.61 -6.73 6.07
N THR A 68 -4.78 -6.83 5.43
CA THR A 68 -6.01 -7.29 6.09
C THR A 68 -5.86 -8.72 6.59
N LEU A 69 -5.17 -9.58 5.84
CA LEU A 69 -4.85 -10.95 6.27
C LEU A 69 -3.96 -10.96 7.50
N LEU A 70 -2.89 -10.18 7.49
CA LEU A 70 -2.01 -10.03 8.64
C LEU A 70 -2.76 -9.53 9.88
N TYR A 71 -3.61 -8.50 9.73
CA TYR A 71 -4.45 -7.99 10.81
C TYR A 71 -5.42 -9.05 11.35
N THR A 72 -5.98 -9.87 10.45
CA THR A 72 -6.90 -10.96 10.81
C THR A 72 -6.22 -12.06 11.62
N LEU A 73 -4.96 -12.37 11.33
CA LEU A 73 -4.19 -13.34 12.13
C LEU A 73 -4.04 -12.85 13.58
N PHE A 74 -3.66 -11.58 13.78
CA PHE A 74 -3.59 -10.99 15.12
C PHE A 74 -4.96 -10.91 15.80
N ALA A 75 -6.01 -10.56 15.06
CA ALA A 75 -7.37 -10.50 15.56
C ALA A 75 -7.91 -11.87 16.00
N ASN A 76 -7.50 -12.94 15.33
CA ASN A 76 -7.85 -14.32 15.70
C ASN A 76 -7.18 -14.74 17.01
N ILE A 77 -5.91 -14.37 17.21
CA ILE A 77 -5.25 -14.56 18.51
C ILE A 77 -6.01 -13.79 19.59
N LEU A 78 -6.35 -12.53 19.33
CA LEU A 78 -7.08 -11.68 20.28
C LEU A 78 -8.49 -12.21 20.61
N SER A 79 -9.18 -12.80 19.64
CA SER A 79 -10.50 -13.40 19.88
C SER A 79 -10.40 -14.61 20.82
N ILE A 80 -9.37 -15.44 20.65
CA ILE A 80 -9.09 -16.56 21.55
C ILE A 80 -8.80 -16.06 22.97
N LEU A 81 -7.93 -15.04 23.10
CA LEU A 81 -7.57 -14.44 24.41
C LEU A 81 -8.77 -13.83 25.14
N THR A 82 -9.71 -13.25 24.40
CA THR A 82 -10.94 -12.65 24.96
C THR A 82 -12.06 -13.67 25.21
N GLY A 83 -11.81 -14.96 24.97
CA GLY A 83 -12.80 -16.03 25.12
C GLY A 83 -13.90 -16.02 24.04
N ARG A 84 -13.70 -15.28 22.95
CA ARG A 84 -14.60 -15.18 21.79
C ARG A 84 -14.05 -16.09 20.68
N LYS A 85 -14.50 -17.34 20.64
CA LYS A 85 -14.10 -18.30 19.58
C LYS A 85 -14.85 -18.01 18.28
N LEU A 86 -14.50 -16.92 17.61
CA LEU A 86 -15.01 -16.55 16.28
C LEU A 86 -14.28 -17.35 15.19
N LYS A 87 -14.96 -17.61 14.07
CA LYS A 87 -14.32 -18.24 12.91
C LYS A 87 -13.42 -17.22 12.21
N PHE A 88 -12.40 -17.68 11.49
CA PHE A 88 -11.48 -16.80 10.76
C PHE A 88 -12.21 -15.84 9.81
N GLY A 89 -13.23 -16.31 9.10
CA GLY A 89 -14.03 -15.48 8.20
C GLY A 89 -14.85 -14.40 8.91
N ASP A 90 -15.27 -14.63 10.15
CA ASP A 90 -15.99 -13.62 10.94
C ASP A 90 -15.00 -12.56 11.44
N ASN A 91 -13.83 -12.98 11.90
CA ASN A 91 -12.74 -12.08 12.27
C ASN A 91 -12.30 -11.22 11.09
N TRP A 92 -12.16 -11.82 9.90
CA TRP A 92 -11.81 -11.10 8.67
C TRP A 92 -12.79 -9.97 8.37
N LYS A 93 -14.10 -10.23 8.42
CA LYS A 93 -15.14 -9.22 8.14
C LYS A 93 -15.05 -8.05 9.10
N ILE A 94 -14.89 -8.33 10.40
CA ILE A 94 -14.80 -7.28 11.42
C ILE A 94 -13.51 -6.48 11.23
N VAL A 95 -12.38 -7.16 10.97
CA VAL A 95 -11.08 -6.52 10.73
C VAL A 95 -11.12 -5.63 9.48
N LEU A 96 -11.75 -6.10 8.40
CA LEU A 96 -11.89 -5.33 7.16
C LEU A 96 -12.62 -4.01 7.40
N VAL A 97 -13.67 -4.02 8.23
CA VAL A 97 -14.38 -2.78 8.61
C VAL A 97 -13.54 -1.95 9.59
N ALA A 98 -12.95 -2.59 10.60
CA ALA A 98 -12.16 -1.92 11.63
C ALA A 98 -10.91 -1.22 11.06
N SER A 99 -10.33 -1.74 9.98
CA SER A 99 -9.13 -1.18 9.35
C SER A 99 -9.42 0.04 8.47
N THR A 100 -10.68 0.27 8.07
CA THR A 100 -11.07 1.38 7.19
C THR A 100 -10.72 2.74 7.78
N LEU A 101 -11.11 2.99 9.03
CA LEU A 101 -10.90 4.26 9.72
C LEU A 101 -9.42 4.61 9.86
N PRO A 102 -8.54 3.76 10.45
CA PRO A 102 -7.12 4.05 10.51
C PRO A 102 -6.47 4.18 9.12
N THR A 103 -6.91 3.40 8.12
CA THR A 103 -6.37 3.52 6.76
C THR A 103 -6.71 4.87 6.13
N LEU A 104 -7.97 5.31 6.23
CA LEU A 104 -8.40 6.62 5.75
C LEU A 104 -7.71 7.75 6.50
N PHE A 105 -7.57 7.65 7.81
CA PHE A 105 -6.88 8.65 8.62
C PHE A 105 -5.42 8.82 8.18
N ILE A 106 -4.67 7.72 8.02
CA ILE A 106 -3.29 7.78 7.53
C ILE A 106 -3.22 8.29 6.08
N ALA A 107 -4.17 7.92 5.21
CA ALA A 107 -4.23 8.45 3.85
C ALA A 107 -4.44 9.97 3.83
N LEU A 108 -5.28 10.50 4.74
CA LEU A 108 -5.47 11.94 4.93
C LEU A 108 -4.20 12.64 5.44
N LEU A 109 -3.44 12.02 6.34
CA LEU A 109 -2.16 12.59 6.78
C LEU A 109 -1.14 12.61 5.62
N ASN A 110 -1.06 11.52 4.86
CA ASN A 110 -0.16 11.41 3.72
C ASN A 110 -0.50 12.46 2.63
N SER A 111 -1.77 12.81 2.44
CA SER A 111 -2.17 13.81 1.43
C SER A 111 -1.67 15.23 1.74
N VAL A 112 -1.42 15.54 3.01
CA VAL A 112 -0.83 16.82 3.46
C VAL A 112 0.68 16.71 3.73
N ASN A 113 1.34 15.66 3.20
CA ASN A 113 2.77 15.36 3.42
C ASN A 113 3.17 15.11 4.88
N LEU A 114 2.21 14.79 5.76
CA LEU A 114 2.50 14.29 7.10
C LEU A 114 2.59 12.77 7.04
N ILE A 115 3.80 12.24 6.98
CA ILE A 115 4.06 10.81 6.83
C ILE A 115 4.56 10.28 8.18
N PRO A 116 3.70 9.66 9.02
CA PRO A 116 4.16 9.08 10.27
C PRO A 116 5.22 8.01 10.02
N VAL A 117 6.23 7.95 10.89
CA VAL A 117 7.11 6.78 10.96
C VAL A 117 6.28 5.61 11.52
N PHE A 118 6.50 4.39 11.05
CA PHE A 118 5.78 3.18 11.50
C PHE A 118 4.27 3.19 11.21
N GLN A 119 3.85 3.68 10.03
CA GLN A 119 2.43 3.70 9.65
C GLN A 119 1.76 2.33 9.72
N LEU A 120 2.49 1.26 9.40
CA LEU A 120 1.95 -0.09 9.37
C LEU A 120 1.59 -0.56 10.79
N GLU A 121 2.48 -0.34 11.74
CA GLU A 121 2.35 -0.69 13.14
C GLU A 121 1.21 0.11 13.78
N ILE A 122 1.17 1.42 13.53
CA ILE A 122 0.09 2.30 14.01
C ILE A 122 -1.27 1.81 13.47
N LYS A 123 -1.38 1.57 12.16
CA LYS A 123 -2.62 1.04 11.56
C LYS A 123 -3.01 -0.29 12.18
N THR A 124 -2.05 -1.19 12.39
CA THR A 124 -2.29 -2.52 12.98
C THR A 124 -2.84 -2.40 14.40
N ILE A 125 -2.19 -1.61 15.25
CA ILE A 125 -2.59 -1.42 16.65
C ILE A 125 -3.98 -0.79 16.73
N VAL A 126 -4.23 0.28 15.97
CA VAL A 126 -5.53 0.96 15.97
C VAL A 126 -6.63 0.05 15.41
N THR A 127 -6.34 -0.72 14.36
CA THR A 127 -7.28 -1.71 13.80
C THR A 127 -7.64 -2.76 14.85
N LEU A 128 -6.65 -3.32 15.55
CA LEU A 128 -6.88 -4.32 16.59
C LEU A 128 -7.64 -3.75 17.79
N PHE A 129 -7.39 -2.49 18.13
CA PHE A 129 -8.13 -1.80 19.19
C PHE A 129 -9.62 -1.63 18.82
N ILE A 130 -9.92 -1.16 17.60
CA ILE A 130 -11.30 -1.04 17.11
C ILE A 130 -11.97 -2.43 17.05
N TYR A 131 -11.26 -3.42 16.53
CA TYR A 131 -11.71 -4.81 16.49
C TYR A 131 -12.03 -5.34 17.89
N TYR A 132 -11.17 -5.08 18.88
CA TYR A 132 -11.39 -5.47 20.28
C TYR A 132 -12.69 -4.89 20.85
N LEU A 133 -12.94 -3.60 20.59
CA LEU A 133 -14.19 -2.96 21.00
C LEU A 133 -15.40 -3.62 20.34
N ALA A 134 -15.31 -3.91 19.04
CA ALA A 134 -16.39 -4.55 18.28
C ALA A 134 -16.74 -5.95 18.83
N ILE A 135 -15.75 -6.80 19.08
CA ILE A 135 -16.01 -8.17 19.57
C ILE A 135 -16.52 -8.22 21.01
N ARG A 136 -16.29 -7.16 21.81
CA ARG A 136 -16.80 -7.08 23.19
C ARG A 136 -18.32 -6.92 23.24
N VAL A 137 -18.90 -6.23 22.26
CA VAL A 137 -20.35 -6.00 22.16
C VAL A 137 -21.10 -7.28 21.76
N LEU A 138 -20.45 -8.20 21.06
CA LEU A 138 -21.08 -9.47 20.67
C LEU A 138 -21.50 -10.28 21.91
N PRO A 139 -22.60 -11.05 21.87
CA PRO A 139 -22.97 -11.98 22.96
C PRO A 139 -21.95 -13.12 23.06
N LYS A 140 -21.63 -13.58 24.28
CA LYS A 140 -20.69 -14.70 24.46
C LYS A 140 -21.37 -15.95 23.92
N THR A 141 -20.73 -16.63 22.96
CA THR A 141 -21.17 -17.95 22.50
C THR A 141 -21.37 -18.84 23.72
N LYS A 142 -22.63 -19.13 24.02
CA LYS A 142 -23.02 -20.09 25.05
C LYS A 142 -22.57 -21.44 24.51
N ARG A 143 -21.66 -22.14 25.20
CA ARG A 143 -21.40 -23.55 24.90
C ARG A 143 -22.74 -24.26 25.07
N MET A 144 -23.33 -24.75 23.98
CA MET A 144 -24.43 -25.71 24.12
C MET A 144 -23.83 -26.96 24.76
N PRO A 145 -24.51 -27.52 25.79
CA PRO A 145 -24.01 -28.65 26.59
C PRO A 145 -23.75 -29.88 25.74
#